data_AF-A0A495QYL0-F1
#
_entry.id   AF-A0A495QYL0-F1
#
_cell.length_a   1.000
_cell.length_b   1.000
_cell.length_c   1.000
_cell.angle_alpha   90.00
_cell.angle_beta   90.00
_cell.angle_gamma   90.00
#
_symmetry.space_group_name_H-M   'P 1'
#
loop_
_entity.id
_entity.type
_entity.pdbx_description
1 polymer ?
#
loop_
_entity_poly.entity_id
_entity_poly.type
_entity_poly.pdbx_seq_one_letter_code
_entity_poly.pdbx_strand_id
1 'polypeptide(L)'
;MAMRTSQERQVKIDSVRSPADLAAEAEELAAGGAEPDLLVERVRALVSDQGLEPIGDVGGHTPFDRELHEALLGAPRDGQTVTVLRPGYRWRSDGEDLVLAKALVRNPEP
;
A
#
# COMPACT_ATOMS: atom_id res chain seq x y z
N MET A 1 31.47 17.63 -9.93
CA MET A 1 31.17 16.65 -8.85
C MET A 1 30.20 17.17 -7.79
N ALA A 2 30.26 18.43 -7.34
CA ALA A 2 29.36 18.96 -6.30
C ALA A 2 27.84 18.91 -6.61
N MET A 3 27.42 19.13 -7.87
CA MET A 3 25.99 19.07 -8.25
C MET A 3 25.38 17.67 -8.09
N ARG A 4 26.15 16.61 -8.35
CA ARG A 4 25.68 15.22 -8.26
C ARG A 4 25.41 14.83 -6.80
N THR A 5 26.30 15.20 -5.89
CA THR A 5 26.11 15.00 -4.45
C THR A 5 24.91 15.78 -3.89
N SER A 6 24.65 16.99 -4.40
CA SER A 6 23.48 17.79 -4.02
C SER A 6 22.17 17.16 -4.51
N GLN A 7 22.13 16.66 -5.74
CA GLN A 7 20.96 15.97 -6.30
C GLN A 7 20.65 14.66 -5.56
N GLU A 8 21.66 13.84 -5.29
CA GLU A 8 21.49 12.59 -4.53
C GLU A 8 20.96 12.86 -3.12
N ARG A 9 21.42 13.94 -2.47
CA ARG A 9 20.89 14.36 -1.18
C ARG A 9 19.43 14.80 -1.28
N GLN A 10 19.07 15.54 -2.32
CA GLN A 10 17.70 16.03 -2.51
C GLN A 10 16.73 14.87 -2.72
N VAL A 11 17.08 13.88 -3.57
CA VAL A 11 16.28 12.67 -3.77
C VAL A 11 16.05 11.90 -2.47
N LYS A 12 17.10 11.78 -1.64
CA LYS A 12 16.96 11.13 -0.32
C LYS A 12 16.01 11.88 0.60
N ILE A 13 16.10 13.21 0.63
CA ILE A 13 15.19 14.05 1.44
C ILE A 13 13.76 13.87 0.96
N ASP A 14 13.54 13.90 -0.35
CA ASP A 14 12.19 13.77 -0.91
C ASP A 14 11.61 12.36 -0.64
N SER A 15 12.44 11.30 -0.65
CA SER A 15 12.00 9.94 -0.30
C SER A 15 11.59 9.74 1.17
N VAL A 16 12.11 10.56 2.10
CA VAL A 16 11.78 10.44 3.53
C VAL A 16 10.72 11.45 3.98
N ARG A 17 10.46 12.50 3.18
CA ARG A 17 9.44 13.51 3.49
C ARG A 17 8.05 12.90 3.51
N SER A 18 7.67 12.17 2.45
CA SER A 18 6.34 11.55 2.34
C SER A 18 6.01 10.59 3.51
N PRO A 19 6.91 9.65 3.91
CA PRO A 19 6.70 8.85 5.12
C PRO A 19 6.60 9.66 6.41
N ALA A 20 7.36 10.75 6.55
CA ALA A 20 7.31 11.60 7.73
C ALA A 20 5.98 12.35 7.84
N ASP A 21 5.49 12.90 6.74
CA ASP A 21 4.19 13.59 6.68
C ASP A 21 3.05 12.61 6.99
N LEU A 22 3.09 11.39 6.43
CA LEU A 22 2.12 10.34 6.72
C LEU A 22 2.12 9.93 8.19
N ALA A 23 3.31 9.78 8.80
CA ALA A 23 3.43 9.44 10.22
C ALA A 23 2.82 10.53 11.11
N ALA A 24 3.15 11.81 10.83
CA ALA A 24 2.62 12.95 11.58
C ALA A 24 1.09 13.02 11.51
N GLU A 25 0.51 12.85 10.31
CA GLU A 25 -0.94 12.91 10.13
C GLU A 25 -1.65 11.70 10.78
N ALA A 26 -1.08 10.50 10.70
CA ALA A 26 -1.62 9.33 11.39
C ALA A 26 -1.62 9.51 12.92
N GLU A 27 -0.55 10.08 13.48
CA GLU A 27 -0.45 10.40 14.91
C GLU A 27 -1.47 11.47 15.32
N GLU A 28 -1.64 12.53 14.52
CA GLU A 28 -2.63 13.59 14.78
C GLU A 28 -4.05 13.04 14.80
N LEU A 29 -4.43 12.23 13.81
CA LEU A 29 -5.75 11.60 13.74
C LEU A 29 -6.00 10.67 14.92
N ALA A 30 -5.01 9.84 15.27
CA ALA A 30 -5.11 8.93 16.41
C ALA A 30 -5.24 9.69 17.74
N ALA A 31 -4.45 10.74 17.94
CA ALA A 31 -4.53 11.60 19.13
C ALA A 31 -5.86 12.35 19.23
N GLY A 32 -6.45 12.71 18.08
CA GLY A 32 -7.81 13.29 17.99
C GLY A 32 -8.94 12.30 18.28
N GLY A 33 -8.64 11.01 18.52
CA GLY A 33 -9.63 9.98 18.79
C GLY A 33 -10.40 9.55 17.53
N ALA A 34 -9.79 9.64 16.35
CA ALA A 34 -10.40 9.13 15.12
C ALA A 34 -10.69 7.63 15.25
N GLU A 35 -11.85 7.22 14.77
CA GLU A 35 -12.18 5.80 14.64
C GLU A 35 -11.20 5.11 13.68
N PRO A 36 -10.84 3.83 13.92
CA PRO A 36 -9.85 3.12 13.09
C PRO A 36 -10.16 3.16 11.59
N ASP A 37 -11.43 3.05 11.21
CA ASP A 37 -11.86 3.08 9.81
C ASP A 37 -11.60 4.45 9.17
N LEU A 38 -11.84 5.54 9.90
CA LEU A 38 -11.56 6.89 9.42
C LEU A 38 -10.05 7.12 9.24
N LEU A 39 -9.23 6.58 10.13
CA LEU A 39 -7.77 6.64 10.01
C LEU A 39 -7.31 5.90 8.74
N VAL A 40 -7.85 4.69 8.48
CA VAL A 40 -7.54 3.93 7.26
C VAL A 40 -7.98 4.66 6.00
N GLU A 41 -9.20 5.19 5.97
CA GLU A 41 -9.71 5.98 4.84
C GLU A 41 -8.82 7.20 4.55
N ARG A 42 -8.39 7.90 5.61
CA ARG A 42 -7.56 9.08 5.46
C ARG A 42 -6.16 8.74 4.93
N VAL A 43 -5.54 7.69 5.47
CA VAL A 43 -4.26 7.18 4.94
C VAL A 43 -4.39 6.76 3.48
N ARG A 44 -5.48 6.08 3.11
CA ARG A 44 -5.75 5.69 1.71
C ARG A 44 -5.87 6.89 0.78
N ALA A 45 -6.51 7.97 1.21
CA ALA A 45 -6.61 9.20 0.43
C ALA A 45 -5.20 9.82 0.19
N LEU A 46 -4.37 9.92 1.24
CA LEU A 46 -3.03 10.50 1.15
C LEU A 46 -2.10 9.73 0.21
N VAL A 47 -2.16 8.39 0.22
CA VAL A 47 -1.36 7.57 -0.69
C VAL A 47 -1.90 7.60 -2.12
N SER A 48 -3.22 7.73 -2.30
CA SER A 48 -3.85 7.86 -3.62
C SER A 48 -3.41 9.15 -4.34
N ASP A 49 -3.23 10.25 -3.61
CA ASP A 49 -2.71 11.51 -4.15
C ASP A 49 -1.26 11.37 -4.70
N GLN A 50 -0.55 10.30 -4.31
CA GLN A 50 0.79 9.96 -4.81
C GLN A 50 0.75 8.91 -5.94
N GLY A 51 -0.43 8.58 -6.45
CA GLY A 51 -0.63 7.57 -7.49
C GLY A 51 -0.61 6.12 -6.98
N LEU A 52 -0.73 5.90 -5.66
CA LEU A 52 -0.81 4.56 -5.10
C LEU A 52 -2.25 4.06 -5.05
N GLU A 53 -2.50 2.93 -5.70
CA GLU A 53 -3.80 2.26 -5.69
C GLU A 53 -3.73 0.96 -4.88
N PRO A 54 -4.67 0.72 -3.95
CA PRO A 54 -4.67 -0.50 -3.16
C PRO A 54 -5.03 -1.73 -4.02
N ILE A 55 -4.37 -2.84 -3.73
CA ILE A 55 -4.69 -4.16 -4.27
C ILE A 55 -5.53 -4.89 -3.22
N GLY A 56 -6.85 -4.86 -3.42
CA GLY A 56 -7.83 -5.48 -2.54
C GLY A 56 -8.10 -4.71 -1.23
N ASP A 57 -9.17 -5.11 -0.55
CA ASP A 57 -9.61 -4.54 0.73
C ASP A 57 -9.53 -5.60 1.83
N VAL A 58 -9.10 -5.22 3.03
CA VAL A 58 -9.04 -6.16 4.17
C VAL A 58 -10.41 -6.80 4.40
N GLY A 59 -10.45 -8.12 4.54
CA GLY A 59 -11.68 -8.91 4.64
C GLY A 59 -12.42 -9.11 3.32
N GLY A 60 -12.04 -8.40 2.26
CA GLY A 60 -12.54 -8.57 0.92
C GLY A 60 -12.17 -9.94 0.33
N HIS A 61 -13.05 -10.44 -0.53
CA HIS A 61 -12.85 -11.71 -1.24
C HIS A 61 -12.53 -11.42 -2.70
N THR A 62 -11.44 -11.97 -3.21
CA THR A 62 -10.98 -11.73 -4.57
C THR A 62 -10.43 -13.01 -5.19
N PRO A 63 -10.49 -13.19 -6.52
CA PRO A 63 -9.77 -14.28 -7.18
C PRO A 63 -8.26 -14.13 -6.97
N PHE A 64 -7.57 -15.22 -6.64
CA PHE A 64 -6.13 -15.22 -6.47
C PHE A 64 -5.42 -14.92 -7.78
N ASP A 65 -4.47 -14.00 -7.74
CA ASP A 65 -3.57 -13.68 -8.84
C ASP A 65 -2.16 -13.64 -8.26
N ARG A 66 -1.27 -14.52 -8.75
CA ARG A 66 0.11 -14.61 -8.27
C ARG A 66 0.94 -13.35 -8.52
N GLU A 67 0.58 -12.52 -9.49
CA GLU A 67 1.28 -11.26 -9.77
C GLU A 67 0.90 -10.19 -8.75
N LEU A 68 -0.34 -10.23 -8.24
CA LEU A 68 -0.88 -9.23 -7.33
C LEU A 68 -0.90 -9.66 -5.86
N HIS A 69 -0.86 -10.98 -5.60
CA HIS A 69 -1.08 -11.55 -4.27
C HIS A 69 0.08 -12.41 -3.79
N GLU A 70 0.28 -12.38 -2.47
CA GLU A 70 1.14 -13.28 -1.71
C GLU A 70 0.26 -14.09 -0.76
N ALA A 71 0.28 -15.42 -0.89
CA ALA A 71 -0.50 -16.29 -0.02
C ALA A 71 0.23 -16.47 1.32
N LEU A 72 -0.45 -16.16 2.44
CA LEU A 72 0.08 -16.35 3.79
C LEU A 72 0.40 -17.82 4.06
N LEU A 73 -0.50 -18.73 3.63
CA LEU A 73 -0.35 -20.17 3.77
C LEU A 73 -0.95 -20.89 2.55
N GLY A 74 -0.27 -21.96 2.12
CA GLY A 74 -0.68 -22.80 0.99
C GLY A 74 -0.29 -22.24 -0.37
N ALA A 75 -0.83 -22.85 -1.42
CA ALA A 75 -0.63 -22.44 -2.81
C ALA A 75 -1.99 -22.39 -3.51
N PRO A 76 -2.76 -21.30 -3.33
CA PRO A 76 -4.03 -21.11 -4.03
C PRO A 76 -3.80 -21.17 -5.53
N ARG A 77 -4.75 -21.74 -6.27
CA ARG A 77 -4.70 -21.73 -7.73
C ARG A 77 -5.07 -20.34 -8.24
N ASP A 78 -4.53 -19.93 -9.38
CA ASP A 78 -4.98 -18.69 -10.01
C ASP A 78 -6.50 -18.75 -10.23
N GLY A 79 -7.19 -17.65 -9.91
CA GLY A 79 -8.64 -17.54 -9.95
C GLY A 79 -9.37 -18.13 -8.72
N GLN A 80 -8.70 -18.85 -7.83
CA GLN A 80 -9.31 -19.35 -6.59
C GLN A 80 -9.67 -18.18 -5.67
N THR A 81 -10.89 -18.15 -5.14
CA THR A 81 -11.29 -17.12 -4.16
C THR A 81 -10.40 -17.17 -2.93
N VAL A 82 -9.85 -16.03 -2.54
CA VAL A 82 -9.04 -15.81 -1.33
C VAL A 82 -9.56 -14.58 -0.57
N THR A 83 -9.29 -14.53 0.73
CA THR A 83 -9.60 -13.37 1.58
C THR A 83 -8.35 -12.52 1.76
N VAL A 84 -8.45 -11.22 1.53
CA VAL A 84 -7.36 -10.26 1.72
C VAL A 84 -7.16 -9.98 3.21
N LEU A 85 -5.95 -10.19 3.69
CA LEU A 85 -5.53 -9.90 5.07
C LEU A 85 -4.85 -8.53 5.18
N ARG A 86 -4.09 -8.16 4.16
CA ARG A 86 -3.43 -6.86 4.06
C ARG A 86 -3.45 -6.42 2.60
N PRO A 87 -3.87 -5.19 2.28
CA PRO A 87 -3.83 -4.68 0.92
C PRO A 87 -2.39 -4.66 0.41
N GLY A 88 -2.24 -4.95 -0.88
CA GLY A 88 -1.05 -4.59 -1.62
C GLY A 88 -1.17 -3.14 -2.11
N TYR A 89 -0.16 -2.66 -2.81
CA TYR A 89 -0.21 -1.37 -3.49
C TYR A 89 0.49 -1.46 -4.84
N ARG A 90 -0.18 -0.92 -5.86
CA ARG A 90 0.44 -0.59 -7.14
C ARG A 90 0.62 0.91 -7.25
N TRP A 91 1.67 1.34 -7.91
CA TRP A 91 1.91 2.72 -8.24
C TRP A 91 1.65 2.95 -9.72
N ARG A 92 0.87 3.98 -10.02
CA ARG A 92 0.54 4.39 -11.38
C ARG A 92 0.96 5.84 -11.61
N SER A 93 1.86 6.05 -12.57
CA SER A 93 2.36 7.37 -12.94
C SER A 93 2.82 7.37 -14.39
N ASP A 94 2.40 8.35 -15.19
CA ASP A 94 2.89 8.62 -16.56
C ASP A 94 3.20 7.38 -17.42
N GLY A 95 2.26 6.44 -17.49
CA GLY A 95 2.37 5.23 -18.32
C GLY A 95 3.05 4.04 -17.65
N GLU A 96 3.53 4.19 -16.42
CA GLU A 96 4.01 3.10 -15.57
C GLU A 96 2.88 2.56 -14.69
N ASP A 97 2.79 1.24 -14.58
CA ASP A 97 1.94 0.52 -13.63
C ASP A 97 2.80 -0.55 -12.96
N LEU A 98 3.17 -0.31 -11.71
CA LEU A 98 4.14 -1.11 -10.97
C LEU A 98 3.56 -1.59 -9.65
N VAL A 99 3.54 -2.90 -9.43
CA VAL A 99 3.22 -3.48 -8.12
C VAL A 99 4.40 -3.22 -7.16
N LEU A 100 4.20 -2.34 -6.19
CA LEU A 100 5.19 -2.05 -5.15
C LEU A 100 5.11 -3.06 -3.99
N ALA A 101 3.90 -3.52 -3.68
CA ALA A 101 3.65 -4.53 -2.66
C ALA A 101 2.48 -5.42 -3.08
N LYS A 102 2.62 -6.73 -2.96
CA LYS A 102 1.51 -7.67 -3.18
C LYS A 102 0.55 -7.68 -1.99
N ALA A 103 -0.73 -7.94 -2.25
CA ALA A 103 -1.69 -8.12 -1.18
C ALA A 103 -1.44 -9.46 -0.48
N LEU A 104 -1.41 -9.44 0.85
CA LEU A 104 -1.32 -10.66 1.63
C LEU A 104 -2.72 -11.27 1.72
N VAL A 105 -2.85 -12.52 1.33
CA VAL A 105 -4.14 -13.21 1.27
C VAL A 105 -4.10 -14.56 1.98
N ARG A 106 -5.26 -15.07 2.37
CA ARG A 106 -5.43 -16.45 2.84
C ARG A 106 -6.51 -17.17 2.05
N ASN A 107 -6.45 -18.49 2.05
CA ASN A 107 -7.60 -19.29 1.63
C ASN A 107 -8.81 -18.97 2.52
N PRO A 108 -10.04 -19.04 1.98
CA PRO A 108 -11.26 -18.99 2.79
C PRO A 108 -11.17 -20.06 3.88
N GLU A 109 -11.71 -19.77 5.07
CA GLU A 109 -11.90 -20.82 6.07
C GLU A 109 -12.86 -21.88 5.50
N PRO A 110 -12.61 -23.18 5.77
CA PRO A 110 -13.46 -24.27 5.30
C PRO A 110 -14.87 -24.24 5.87
#